data_AF-A0A3A6Q6C7-F1
#
_entry.id   AF-A0A3A6Q6C7-F1
#
_cell.length_a   1.000
_cell.length_b   1.000
_cell.length_c   1.000
_cell.angle_alpha   90.00
_cell.angle_beta   90.00
_cell.angle_gamma   90.00
#
_symmetry.space_group_name_H-M   'P 1'
#
loop_
_entity.id
_entity.type
_entity.pdbx_description
1 polymer ?
#
loop_
_entity_poly.entity_id
_entity_poly.type
_entity_poly.pdbx_seq_one_letter_code
_entity_poly.pdbx_strand_id
1 'polypeptide(L)'
;MYHRDKRPLGAVAESAYEVLLEVTEPDEAIPRDKAHTQLLDTDFTDKDAEYALDRLLSRGYLYAVDEGLFVTDSDDYESWGEDS
;
A
#
# COMPACT_ATOMS: atom_id res chain seq x y z
N MET A 1 -24.57 3.79 17.50
CA MET A 1 -23.92 3.85 16.17
C MET A 1 -22.88 2.74 16.12
N TYR A 2 -23.22 1.60 15.52
CA TYR A 2 -22.26 0.52 15.28
C TYR A 2 -21.34 0.95 14.13
N HIS A 3 -20.05 1.19 14.41
CA HIS A 3 -19.04 1.26 13.36
C HIS A 3 -18.85 -0.16 12.84
N ARG A 4 -19.56 -0.49 11.76
CA ARG A 4 -19.32 -1.69 10.97
C ARG A 4 -17.86 -1.71 10.53
N ASP A 5 -17.19 -2.78 10.92
CA ASP A 5 -16.38 -3.62 10.03
C ASP A 5 -15.42 -2.90 9.07
N LYS A 6 -14.17 -2.72 9.47
CA LYS A 6 -12.98 -3.14 8.69
C LYS A 6 -11.89 -3.45 9.72
N ARG A 7 -11.31 -4.66 9.70
CA ARG A 7 -10.17 -5.00 10.58
C ARG A 7 -9.09 -3.95 10.28
N PRO A 8 -8.77 -3.03 11.20
CA PRO A 8 -7.97 -1.87 10.85
C PRO A 8 -6.64 -2.38 10.32
N LEU A 9 -6.23 -1.90 9.15
CA LEU A 9 -4.83 -2.01 8.71
C LEU A 9 -3.89 -1.47 9.79
N GLY A 10 -4.43 -0.60 10.66
CA GLY A 10 -3.73 0.32 11.53
C GLY A 10 -3.68 1.63 10.77
N ALA A 11 -4.03 2.75 11.41
CA ALA A 11 -4.02 4.07 10.75
C ALA A 11 -2.66 4.33 10.04
N VAL A 12 -1.57 3.85 10.64
CA VAL A 12 -0.21 3.88 10.08
C VAL A 12 -0.12 3.19 8.71
N ALA A 13 -0.61 1.95 8.58
CA ALA A 13 -0.47 1.21 7.33
C ALA A 13 -1.39 1.74 6.22
N GLU A 14 -2.54 2.31 6.58
CA GLU A 14 -3.45 2.97 5.64
C GLU A 14 -2.85 4.28 5.12
N SER A 15 -2.36 5.15 6.01
CA SER A 15 -1.68 6.38 5.59
C SER A 15 -0.43 6.09 4.76
N ALA A 16 0.35 5.06 5.12
CA ALA A 16 1.51 4.67 4.32
C ALA A 16 1.13 4.22 2.91
N TYR A 17 -0.01 3.53 2.77
CA TYR A 17 -0.51 3.10 1.46
C TYR A 17 -0.91 4.30 0.58
N GLU A 18 -1.61 5.27 1.14
CA GLU A 18 -1.98 6.51 0.43
C GLU A 18 -0.74 7.28 -0.04
N VAL A 19 0.28 7.41 0.81
CA VAL A 19 1.55 8.06 0.43
C VAL A 19 2.21 7.31 -0.73
N LEU A 20 2.24 5.97 -0.68
CA LEU A 20 2.82 5.17 -1.75
C LEU A 20 2.05 5.34 -3.07
N LEU A 21 0.72 5.38 -3.02
CA LEU A 21 -0.14 5.67 -4.19
C LEU A 21 0.12 7.06 -4.79
N GLU A 22 0.41 8.07 -3.98
CA GLU A 22 0.69 9.42 -4.49
C GLU A 22 2.07 9.52 -5.16
N VAL A 23 3.04 8.69 -4.74
CA VAL A 23 4.43 8.77 -5.23
C VAL A 23 4.79 7.69 -6.24
N THR A 24 4.00 6.64 -6.39
CA THR A 24 4.22 5.53 -7.32
C THR A 24 3.03 5.39 -8.24
N GLU A 25 3.29 5.25 -9.54
CA GLU A 25 2.27 4.86 -10.49
C GLU A 25 1.92 3.37 -10.30
N PRO A 26 0.67 2.94 -10.59
CA PRO A 26 0.22 1.56 -10.35
C PRO A 26 1.00 0.50 -11.16
N ASP A 27 1.61 0.89 -12.27
CA ASP A 27 2.47 0.03 -13.10
C ASP A 27 3.98 0.23 -12.83
N GLU A 28 4.36 1.10 -11.90
CA GLU A 28 5.75 1.36 -11.57
C GLU A 28 6.20 0.58 -10.33
N ALA A 29 7.28 -0.18 -10.48
CA ALA A 29 7.92 -0.88 -9.38
C ALA A 29 8.69 0.13 -8.50
N ILE A 30 8.32 0.23 -7.22
CA ILE A 30 9.09 1.00 -6.24
C ILE A 30 9.99 0.06 -5.42
N PRO A 31 11.32 0.26 -5.41
CA PRO A 31 12.21 -0.51 -4.54
C PRO A 31 11.79 -0.36 -3.07
N ARG A 32 11.89 -1.44 -2.29
CA ARG A 32 11.52 -1.40 -0.86
C ARG A 32 12.23 -0.29 -0.08
N ASP A 33 13.53 -0.10 -0.32
CA ASP A 33 14.31 1.00 0.28
C ASP A 33 13.78 2.38 -0.11
N LYS A 34 13.35 2.55 -1.36
CA LYS A 34 12.78 3.82 -1.84
C LYS A 34 11.40 4.05 -1.20
N ALA A 35 10.55 3.04 -1.17
CA ALA A 35 9.25 3.09 -0.50
C ALA A 35 9.40 3.45 0.98
N HIS A 36 10.35 2.81 1.67
CA HIS A 36 10.66 3.10 3.07
C HIS A 36 11.17 4.54 3.27
N THR A 37 12.07 5.01 2.40
CA THR A 37 12.55 6.41 2.42
C THR A 37 11.42 7.42 2.22
N GLN A 38 10.48 7.15 1.31
CA GLN A 38 9.33 8.04 1.07
C GLN A 38 8.42 8.14 2.30
N LEU A 39 8.21 7.02 3.00
CA LEU A 39 7.46 7.03 4.25
C LEU A 39 8.19 7.86 5.31
N LEU A 40 9.51 7.72 5.44
CA LEU A 40 10.30 8.53 6.37
C LEU A 40 10.20 10.04 6.09
N ASP A 41 10.13 10.44 4.83
CA ASP A 41 9.97 11.85 4.43
C ASP A 41 8.58 12.41 4.80
N THR A 42 7.59 11.53 4.94
CA THR A 42 6.18 11.87 5.20
C THR A 42 5.77 11.72 6.68
N ASP A 43 6.71 11.93 7.61
CA ASP A 43 6.51 11.82 9.07
C ASP A 43 6.36 10.39 9.65
N PHE A 44 6.71 9.34 8.92
CA PHE A 44 6.76 7.99 9.51
C PHE A 44 8.07 7.76 10.26
N THR A 45 8.01 7.02 11.37
CA THR A 45 9.23 6.50 11.98
C THR A 45 9.73 5.28 11.20
N ASP A 46 11.03 5.00 11.29
CA ASP A 46 11.66 3.83 10.67
C ASP A 46 10.90 2.52 10.94
N LYS A 47 10.50 2.32 12.21
CA LYS A 47 9.72 1.16 12.65
C LYS A 47 8.29 1.15 12.10
N ASP A 48 7.66 2.32 12.02
CA ASP A 48 6.30 2.44 11.50
C ASP A 48 6.25 2.19 10.00
N ALA A 49 7.25 2.69 9.26
CA ALA A 49 7.42 2.46 7.84
C ALA A 49 7.66 0.97 7.54
N GLU A 50 8.58 0.32 8.26
CA GLU A 50 8.80 -1.13 8.11
C GLU A 50 7.54 -1.94 8.44
N TYR A 51 6.87 -1.60 9.55
CA TYR A 51 5.64 -2.25 9.98
C TYR A 51 4.52 -2.07 8.94
N ALA A 52 4.36 -0.87 8.39
CA ALA A 52 3.37 -0.58 7.37
C ALA A 52 3.60 -1.40 6.10
N LEU A 53 4.83 -1.42 5.58
CA LEU A 53 5.19 -2.19 4.38
C LEU A 53 4.91 -3.69 4.56
N ASP A 54 5.33 -4.27 5.69
CA ASP A 54 5.07 -5.69 6.00
C ASP A 54 3.56 -5.98 6.12
N ARG A 55 2.81 -5.06 6.73
CA ARG A 55 1.36 -5.16 6.88
C ARG A 55 0.66 -5.12 5.53
N LEU A 56 1.07 -4.22 4.64
CA LEU A 56 0.51 -4.04 3.31
C LEU A 56 0.78 -5.26 2.42
N LEU A 57 1.99 -5.81 2.47
CA LEU A 57 2.37 -7.07 1.81
C LEU A 57 1.53 -8.24 2.33
N SER A 58 1.45 -8.38 3.65
CA SER A 58 0.67 -9.45 4.29
C SER A 58 -0.83 -9.40 3.96
N ARG A 59 -1.34 -8.24 3.59
CA ARG A 59 -2.74 -8.00 3.26
C ARG A 59 -3.03 -8.00 1.77
N GLY A 60 -2.00 -8.01 0.92
CA GLY A 60 -2.13 -8.00 -0.53
C GLY A 60 -2.44 -6.62 -1.13
N TYR A 61 -2.17 -5.54 -0.39
CA TYR A 61 -2.21 -4.17 -0.93
C TYR A 61 -0.93 -3.83 -1.70
N LEU A 62 0.18 -4.44 -1.25
CA LEU A 62 1.44 -4.45 -1.97
C LEU A 62 1.76 -5.89 -2.35
N TYR A 63 2.44 -6.05 -3.48
CA TYR A 63 3.08 -7.30 -3.84
C TYR A 63 4.53 -7.03 -4.24
N ALA A 64 5.42 -7.94 -3.83
CA ALA A 64 6.84 -7.87 -4.17
C ALA A 64 7.10 -8.77 -5.39
N VAL A 65 7.68 -8.20 -6.45
CA VAL A 65 8.16 -8.92 -7.62
C VAL A 65 9.62 -8.60 -7.79
N ASP A 66 10.45 -9.66 -7.76
CA ASP A 66 11.91 -9.54 -7.78
C ASP A 66 12.39 -8.67 -6.60
N GLU A 67 12.87 -7.45 -6.86
CA GLU A 67 13.30 -6.48 -5.85
C GLU A 67 12.37 -5.24 -5.72
N GLY A 68 11.27 -5.20 -6.48
CA GLY A 68 10.32 -4.10 -6.53
C GLY A 68 9.01 -4.39 -5.81
N LEU A 69 8.46 -3.39 -5.15
CA LEU A 69 7.10 -3.37 -4.62
C LEU A 69 6.17 -2.73 -5.64
N PHE A 70 5.02 -3.34 -5.84
CA PHE A 70 3.96 -2.81 -6.70
C PHE A 70 2.71 -2.60 -5.87
N VAL A 71 2.04 -1.48 -6.14
CA VAL A 71 0.75 -1.18 -5.54
C VAL A 71 -0.33 -1.90 -6.33
N THR A 72 -1.17 -2.66 -5.63
CA THR A 72 -2.35 -3.24 -6.28
C THR A 72 -3.39 -2.13 -6.42
N ASP A 73 -3.53 -1.61 -7.62
CA ASP A 73 -4.64 -0.71 -7.91
C ASP A 73 -5.96 -1.47 -7.77
N SER A 74 -6.82 -0.97 -6.89
CA SER A 74 -8.12 -1.60 -6.62
C SER A 74 -9.12 -1.45 -7.79
N ASP A 75 -8.84 -0.58 -8.76
CA ASP A 75 -9.66 -0.32 -9.94
C ASP A 75 -9.50 -1.42 -11.00
N ASP A 76 -8.41 -2.22 -10.95
CA ASP A 76 -8.19 -3.34 -11.89
C ASP A 76 -9.24 -4.48 -11.72
N TYR A 77 -9.93 -4.52 -10.58
CA TYR A 77 -11.03 -5.45 -10.32
C TYR A 77 -12.40 -4.96 -10.83
N GLU A 78 -12.56 -3.69 -11.23
CA GLU A 78 -13.85 -3.16 -11.69
C GLU A 78 -14.04 -3.24 -13.22
N SER A 79 -12.99 -3.55 -13.99
CA SER A 79 -13.07 -3.61 -15.47
C SER A 79 -13.68 -4.91 -16.05
N TRP A 80 -13.87 -5.96 -15.24
CA TRP A 80 -14.42 -7.25 -15.70
C TRP A 80 -15.92 -7.45 -15.37
N GLY A 81 -16.66 -6.36 -15.16
CA GLY A 81 -18.04 -6.41 -14.66
C GLY A 81 -19.17 -6.02 -15.62
N GLU A 82 -18.91 -5.51 -16.84
CA GLU A 82 -19.97 -4.99 -17.71
C GLU A 82 -19.77 -5.34 -19.19
N ASP A 83 -19.94 -6.62 -19.56
CA ASP A 83 -20.58 -7.00 -20.84
C ASP A 83 -20.91 -8.50 -20.82
N SER A 84 -22.16 -8.88 -20.53
CA SER A 84 -22.80 -10.16 -20.91
C SER A 84 -24.31 -10.16 -20.62
#